data_AF-A0A8T5RKE0-F1
#
_entry.id   AF-A0A8T5RKE0-F1
#
_cell.length_a   1.000
_cell.length_b   1.000
_cell.length_c   1.000
_cell.angle_alpha   90.00
_cell.angle_beta   90.00
_cell.angle_gamma   90.00
#
_symmetry.space_group_name_H-M   'P 1'
#
loop_
_entity.id
_entity.type
_entity.pdbx_description
1 polymer ?
#
loop_
_entity_poly.entity_id
_entity_poly.type
_entity_poly.pdbx_seq_one_letter_code
_entity_poly.pdbx_strand_id
1 'polypeptide(L)'
;MERSKEEKNIRLALILILINIIYATICYLFIYPNIDSDSFQQNTRYIITTDFLIAFIPLNIITAIFFLKIGKLTFSEIGLKKSGLLPAIFLIFIIWWAAQLFYFYIDLFFQINPLIKPSWSNPIYYPYILGEFITEFLGNSLFEEILYRGVLFSQLFLYFKSKNKFSNEENQIVMSILISQ
;
A
#
# COMPACT_ATOMS: atom_id res chain seq x y z
N MET A 1 -7.87 -8.80 -30.76
CA MET A 1 -7.50 -9.79 -29.72
C MET A 1 -7.01 -9.10 -28.43
N GLU A 2 -6.22 -8.01 -28.52
CA GLU A 2 -5.74 -7.24 -27.36
C GLU A 2 -6.86 -6.55 -26.55
N ARG A 3 -7.86 -5.93 -27.19
CA ARG A 3 -9.01 -5.30 -26.51
C ARG A 3 -9.78 -6.23 -25.56
N SER A 4 -9.92 -7.51 -25.91
CA SER A 4 -10.61 -8.49 -25.05
C SER A 4 -9.81 -8.81 -23.79
N LYS A 5 -8.47 -8.72 -23.87
CA LYS A 5 -7.56 -8.96 -22.76
C LYS A 5 -7.59 -7.82 -21.75
N GLU A 6 -7.62 -6.57 -22.21
CA GLU A 6 -7.72 -5.37 -21.37
C GLU A 6 -9.02 -5.33 -20.55
N GLU A 7 -10.17 -5.51 -21.21
CA GLU A 7 -11.47 -5.52 -20.52
C GLU A 7 -11.56 -6.67 -19.51
N LYS A 8 -10.99 -7.84 -19.83
CA LYS A 8 -10.89 -8.97 -18.90
C LYS A 8 -10.03 -8.62 -17.68
N ASN A 9 -8.89 -7.96 -17.87
CA ASN A 9 -7.98 -7.59 -16.79
C ASN A 9 -8.59 -6.54 -15.85
N ILE A 10 -9.34 -5.56 -16.38
CA ILE A 10 -10.07 -4.60 -15.54
C ILE A 10 -11.13 -5.29 -14.70
N ARG A 11 -11.93 -6.18 -15.31
CA ARG A 11 -12.94 -6.95 -14.57
C ARG A 11 -12.28 -7.78 -13.47
N LEU A 12 -11.14 -8.40 -13.76
CA LEU A 12 -10.35 -9.13 -12.77
C LEU A 12 -9.89 -8.22 -11.62
N ALA A 13 -9.34 -7.03 -11.92
CA ALA A 13 -8.92 -6.07 -10.90
C ALA A 13 -10.11 -5.61 -10.03
N LEU A 14 -11.27 -5.31 -10.63
CA LEU A 14 -12.48 -4.92 -9.90
C LEU A 14 -13.01 -6.04 -9.00
N ILE A 15 -13.01 -7.28 -9.49
CA ILE A 15 -13.39 -8.45 -8.69
C ILE A 15 -12.45 -8.60 -7.49
N LEU A 16 -11.14 -8.46 -7.70
CA LEU A 16 -10.17 -8.55 -6.62
C LEU A 16 -10.36 -7.43 -5.58
N ILE A 17 -10.62 -6.20 -6.03
CA ILE A 17 -10.94 -5.08 -5.12
C ILE A 17 -12.16 -5.43 -4.27
N LEU A 18 -13.22 -5.95 -4.87
CA LEU A 18 -14.42 -6.36 -4.12
C LEU A 18 -14.11 -7.47 -3.11
N ILE A 19 -13.32 -8.48 -3.49
CA ILE A 19 -12.88 -9.56 -2.59
C ILE A 19 -12.09 -8.97 -1.41
N ASN A 20 -11.17 -8.04 -1.68
CA ASN A 20 -10.35 -7.41 -0.65
C ASN A 20 -11.20 -6.54 0.30
N ILE A 21 -12.20 -5.82 -0.22
CA ILE A 21 -13.15 -5.04 0.61
C ILE A 21 -13.94 -5.97 1.51
N ILE A 22 -14.48 -7.07 0.98
CA ILE A 22 -15.23 -8.07 1.76
C ILE A 22 -14.32 -8.66 2.83
N TYR A 23 -13.09 -9.04 2.46
CA TYR A 23 -12.12 -9.59 3.40
C TYR A 23 -11.79 -8.61 4.53
N ALA A 24 -11.42 -7.37 4.20
CA ALA A 24 -11.13 -6.34 5.18
C ALA A 24 -12.33 -6.08 6.10
N THR A 25 -13.55 -6.02 5.53
CA THR A 25 -14.78 -5.87 6.30
C THR A 25 -14.98 -7.02 7.27
N ILE A 26 -14.74 -8.26 6.84
CA ILE A 26 -14.83 -9.44 7.71
C ILE A 26 -13.80 -9.37 8.84
N CYS A 27 -12.56 -9.01 8.52
CA CYS A 27 -11.51 -8.85 9.50
C CYS A 27 -11.91 -7.82 10.56
N TYR A 28 -12.24 -6.59 10.15
CA TYR A 28 -12.55 -5.49 11.05
C TYR A 28 -13.82 -5.69 11.88
N LEU A 29 -14.87 -6.31 11.32
CA LEU A 29 -16.12 -6.50 12.04
C LEU A 29 -16.17 -7.77 12.89
N PHE A 30 -15.50 -8.85 12.48
CA PHE A 30 -15.67 -10.15 13.11
C PHE A 30 -14.38 -10.74 13.68
N ILE A 31 -13.20 -10.43 13.15
CA ILE A 31 -11.95 -11.03 13.63
C ILE A 31 -11.31 -10.15 14.70
N TYR A 32 -11.07 -8.87 14.42
CA TYR A 32 -10.41 -7.96 15.37
C TYR A 32 -11.08 -7.89 16.75
N PRO A 33 -12.41 -7.78 16.86
CA PRO A 33 -13.05 -7.69 18.18
C PRO A 33 -12.91 -8.97 19.02
N ASN A 34 -12.59 -10.10 18.39
CA ASN A 34 -12.57 -11.41 19.02
C ASN A 34 -11.15 -11.96 19.24
N ILE A 35 -10.11 -11.22 18.84
CA ILE A 35 -8.72 -11.63 19.06
C ILE A 35 -8.10 -10.87 20.24
N ASP A 36 -7.34 -11.59 21.06
CA ASP A 36 -6.47 -10.98 22.07
C ASP A 36 -5.22 -10.41 21.40
N SER A 37 -5.38 -9.26 20.75
CA SER A 37 -4.30 -8.55 20.03
C SER A 37 -3.17 -8.14 20.95
N ASP A 38 -3.49 -7.70 22.17
CA ASP A 38 -2.50 -7.21 23.13
C ASP A 38 -1.57 -8.32 23.60
N SER A 39 -2.11 -9.47 24.01
CA SER A 39 -1.26 -10.61 24.42
C SER A 39 -0.39 -11.10 23.27
N PHE A 40 -0.93 -11.17 22.05
CA PHE A 40 -0.16 -11.57 20.87
C PHE A 40 0.99 -10.60 20.58
N GLN A 41 0.70 -9.29 20.50
CA GLN A 41 1.70 -8.29 20.16
C GLN A 41 2.76 -8.17 21.28
N GLN A 42 2.39 -8.28 22.55
CA GLN A 42 3.37 -8.29 23.64
C GLN A 42 4.35 -9.47 23.51
N ASN A 43 3.87 -10.65 23.14
CA ASN A 43 4.72 -11.84 22.92
C ASN A 43 5.70 -11.65 21.74
N THR A 44 5.33 -10.86 20.73
CA THR A 44 6.22 -10.52 19.60
C THR A 44 7.03 -9.25 19.85
N ARG A 45 6.93 -8.66 21.05
CA ARG A 45 7.46 -7.32 21.37
C ARG A 45 7.00 -6.26 20.37
N TYR A 46 5.80 -6.40 19.83
CA TYR A 46 5.18 -5.53 18.83
C TYR A 46 5.90 -5.51 17.48
N ILE A 47 6.85 -6.42 17.22
CA ILE A 47 7.51 -6.52 15.90
C ILE A 47 6.51 -7.01 14.84
N ILE A 48 5.59 -7.90 15.22
CA ILE A 48 4.50 -8.36 14.38
C ILE A 48 3.21 -7.77 14.97
N THR A 49 2.68 -6.77 14.29
CA THR A 49 1.39 -6.19 14.64
C THR A 49 0.25 -7.13 14.24
N THR A 50 -0.89 -7.02 14.94
CA THR A 50 -2.10 -7.74 14.55
C THR A 50 -2.54 -7.35 13.14
N ASP A 51 -2.37 -6.09 12.77
CA ASP A 51 -2.73 -5.55 11.46
C ASP A 51 -1.94 -6.18 10.33
N PHE A 52 -0.62 -6.29 10.51
CA PHE A 52 0.23 -6.95 9.54
C PHE A 52 -0.18 -8.41 9.35
N LEU A 53 -0.40 -9.14 10.45
CA LEU A 53 -0.70 -10.58 10.39
C LEU A 53 -2.09 -10.89 9.83
N ILE A 54 -3.11 -10.17 10.28
CA ILE A 54 -4.50 -10.51 9.99
C ILE A 54 -5.01 -9.79 8.75
N ALA A 55 -4.70 -8.50 8.57
CA ALA A 55 -5.18 -7.78 7.41
C ALA A 55 -4.19 -7.91 6.24
N PHE A 56 -2.97 -7.43 6.43
CA PHE A 56 -2.11 -7.17 5.27
C PHE A 56 -1.44 -8.40 4.67
N ILE A 57 -0.95 -9.36 5.48
CA ILE A 57 -0.36 -10.60 4.93
C ILE A 57 -1.38 -11.33 4.05
N PRO A 58 -2.61 -11.63 4.51
CA PRO A 58 -3.59 -12.31 3.68
C PRO A 58 -4.02 -11.49 2.46
N LEU A 59 -4.21 -10.17 2.58
CA LEU A 59 -4.52 -9.29 1.44
C LEU A 59 -3.43 -9.34 0.37
N ASN A 60 -2.16 -9.26 0.77
CA ASN A 60 -1.03 -9.36 -0.14
C ASN A 60 -0.94 -10.76 -0.78
N ILE A 61 -1.18 -11.83 -0.02
CA ILE A 61 -1.20 -13.20 -0.54
C ILE A 61 -2.34 -13.39 -1.56
N ILE A 62 -3.56 -12.96 -1.23
CA ILE A 62 -4.72 -13.04 -2.12
C ILE A 62 -4.41 -12.29 -3.42
N THR A 63 -3.89 -11.06 -3.31
CA THR A 63 -3.53 -10.22 -4.45
C THR A 63 -2.44 -10.87 -5.31
N ALA A 64 -1.37 -11.38 -4.70
CA ALA A 64 -0.29 -12.05 -5.41
C ALA A 64 -0.77 -13.33 -6.11
N ILE A 65 -1.55 -14.17 -5.44
CA ILE A 65 -2.12 -15.39 -6.04
C ILE A 65 -3.02 -15.02 -7.22
N PHE A 66 -3.90 -14.02 -7.04
CA PHE A 66 -4.85 -13.63 -8.05
C PHE A 66 -4.14 -13.14 -9.32
N PHE A 67 -3.14 -12.26 -9.20
CA PHE A 67 -2.45 -11.74 -10.38
C PHE A 67 -1.44 -12.71 -10.99
N LEU A 68 -0.65 -13.42 -10.18
CA LEU A 68 0.38 -14.32 -10.70
C LEU A 68 -0.21 -15.63 -11.24
N LYS A 69 -1.22 -16.22 -10.57
CA LYS A 69 -1.81 -17.51 -10.99
C LYS A 69 -3.01 -17.34 -11.93
N ILE A 70 -3.95 -16.45 -11.60
CA ILE A 70 -5.19 -16.29 -12.37
C ILE A 70 -4.98 -15.30 -13.52
N GLY A 71 -4.36 -14.16 -13.23
CA GLY A 71 -4.00 -13.13 -14.21
C GLY A 71 -2.83 -13.52 -15.11
N LYS A 72 -1.99 -14.48 -14.67
CA LYS A 72 -0.74 -14.88 -15.33
C LYS A 72 0.19 -13.70 -15.62
N LEU A 73 0.18 -12.70 -14.72
CA LEU A 73 1.04 -11.53 -14.81
C LEU A 73 2.41 -11.84 -14.20
N THR A 74 3.44 -11.19 -14.72
CA THR A 74 4.80 -11.21 -14.18
C THR A 74 4.96 -10.15 -13.08
N PHE A 75 5.96 -10.31 -12.21
CA PHE A 75 6.26 -9.32 -11.16
C PHE A 75 6.49 -7.90 -11.71
N SER A 76 7.12 -7.78 -12.88
CA SER A 76 7.34 -6.49 -13.54
C SER A 76 6.06 -5.84 -14.08
N GLU A 77 5.05 -6.64 -14.44
CA GLU A 77 3.76 -6.16 -14.95
C GLU A 77 2.84 -5.69 -13.83
N ILE A 78 3.05 -6.14 -12.59
CA ILE A 78 2.33 -5.69 -11.40
C ILE A 78 3.07 -4.59 -10.63
N GLY A 79 4.00 -3.89 -11.27
CA GLY A 79 4.71 -2.74 -10.69
C GLY A 79 5.99 -3.07 -9.91
N LEU A 80 6.27 -4.34 -9.61
CA LEU A 80 7.46 -4.74 -8.84
C LEU A 80 8.71 -4.81 -9.73
N LYS A 81 9.25 -3.63 -10.06
CA LYS A 81 10.50 -3.47 -10.83
C LYS A 81 11.68 -3.22 -9.91
N LYS A 82 12.65 -4.14 -9.92
CA LYS A 82 13.90 -4.00 -9.13
C LYS A 82 14.66 -2.71 -9.42
N SER A 83 14.65 -2.24 -10.66
CA SER A 83 15.34 -1.01 -11.08
C SER A 83 14.75 0.26 -10.44
N GLY A 84 13.48 0.24 -10.04
CA GLY A 84 12.82 1.39 -9.40
C GLY A 84 12.95 1.43 -7.88
N LEU A 85 13.38 0.32 -7.26
CA LEU A 85 13.38 0.19 -5.79
C LEU A 85 14.34 1.19 -5.12
N LEU A 86 15.58 1.29 -5.60
CA LEU A 86 16.57 2.18 -4.99
C LEU A 86 16.20 3.67 -5.15
N PRO A 87 15.79 4.15 -6.35
CA PRO A 87 15.23 5.50 -6.50
C PRO A 87 14.02 5.77 -5.60
N ALA A 88 13.11 4.80 -5.46
CA ALA A 88 11.93 4.95 -4.61
C ALA A 88 12.31 5.09 -3.12
N ILE A 89 13.22 4.25 -2.61
CA ILE A 89 13.73 4.34 -1.24
C ILE A 89 14.38 5.71 -1.01
N PHE A 90 15.20 6.18 -1.96
CA PHE A 90 15.85 7.48 -1.84
C PHE A 90 14.86 8.64 -1.83
N LEU A 91 13.83 8.59 -2.69
CA LEU A 91 12.77 9.59 -2.73
C LEU A 91 11.94 9.60 -1.43
N ILE A 92 11.56 8.42 -0.93
CA ILE A 92 10.86 8.29 0.37
C ILE A 92 11.69 8.90 1.48
N PHE A 93 13.00 8.61 1.51
CA PHE A 93 13.90 9.16 2.53
C PHE A 93 14.01 10.69 2.44
N ILE A 94 14.10 11.26 1.23
CA ILE A 94 14.11 12.72 1.02
C ILE A 94 12.80 13.34 1.50
N ILE A 95 11.66 12.79 1.10
CA ILE A 95 10.34 13.30 1.48
C ILE A 95 10.15 13.20 3.00
N TRP A 96 10.54 12.08 3.59
CA TRP A 96 10.49 11.87 5.03
C TRP A 96 11.35 12.91 5.77
N TRP A 97 12.60 13.13 5.32
CA TRP A 97 13.46 14.18 5.89
C TRP A 97 12.90 15.58 5.75
N ALA A 98 12.36 15.91 4.57
CA ALA A 98 11.71 17.20 4.34
C ALA A 98 10.52 17.40 5.29
N ALA A 99 9.72 16.35 5.52
CA ALA A 99 8.63 16.37 6.49
C ALA A 99 9.15 16.55 7.93
N GLN A 100 10.20 15.83 8.34
CA GLN A 100 10.81 16.01 9.66
C GLN A 100 11.31 17.46 9.87
N LEU A 101 12.00 18.03 8.88
CA LEU A 101 12.46 19.41 8.93
C LEU A 101 11.29 20.40 9.01
N PHE A 102 10.22 20.17 8.24
CA PHE A 102 9.02 20.99 8.28
C PHE A 102 8.38 20.99 9.68
N TYR A 103 8.18 19.82 10.29
CA TYR A 103 7.66 19.72 11.65
C TYR A 103 8.58 20.36 12.68
N PHE A 104 9.90 20.17 12.55
CA PHE A 104 10.88 20.83 13.40
C PHE A 104 10.76 22.36 13.35
N TYR A 105 10.58 22.95 12.17
CA TYR A 105 10.38 24.41 12.04
C TYR A 105 9.06 24.87 12.66
N ILE A 106 7.98 24.10 12.54
CA ILE A 106 6.69 24.38 13.19
C ILE A 106 6.86 24.38 14.72
N ASP A 107 7.48 23.34 15.27
CA ASP A 107 7.65 23.19 16.72
C ASP A 107 8.51 24.33 17.29
N LEU A 108 9.57 24.74 16.57
CA LEU A 108 10.37 25.91 16.91
C LEU A 108 9.56 27.21 16.90
N PHE A 109 8.71 27.41 15.89
CA PHE A 109 7.93 28.63 15.74
C PHE A 109 6.82 28.76 16.79
N PHE A 110 6.13 27.66 17.10
CA PHE A 110 5.02 27.64 18.06
C PHE A 110 5.43 27.28 19.49
N GLN A 111 6.73 27.07 19.76
CA GLN A 111 7.27 26.67 21.06
C GLN A 111 6.60 25.39 21.63
N ILE A 112 6.25 24.46 20.73
CA ILE A 112 5.68 23.16 21.10
C ILE A 112 6.86 22.26 21.49
N ASN A 113 6.98 21.90 22.78
CA ASN A 113 7.89 20.83 23.20
C ASN A 113 7.15 19.48 23.08
N PRO A 114 7.65 18.46 22.35
CA PRO A 114 9.07 18.11 22.19
C PRO A 114 9.58 17.94 20.74
N LEU A 115 10.83 18.37 20.49
CA LEU A 115 11.59 18.22 19.24
C LEU A 115 11.77 16.76 18.77
N ILE A 116 11.63 15.78 19.66
CA ILE A 116 11.74 14.35 19.39
C ILE A 116 10.64 13.64 20.16
N LYS A 117 9.83 12.82 19.48
CA LYS A 117 8.82 11.98 20.14
C LYS A 117 9.51 11.08 21.18
N PRO A 118 9.01 10.98 22.43
CA PRO A 118 9.67 10.21 23.49
C PRO A 118 9.98 8.75 23.12
N SER A 119 9.16 8.13 22.26
CA SER A 119 9.38 6.78 21.75
C SER A 119 10.72 6.59 21.03
N TRP A 120 11.26 7.62 20.38
CA TRP A 120 12.57 7.56 19.71
C TRP A 120 13.75 7.63 20.67
N SER A 121 13.53 8.15 21.88
CA SER A 121 14.59 8.30 22.89
C SER A 121 14.72 7.09 23.83
N ASN A 122 13.73 6.20 23.85
CA ASN A 122 13.70 5.05 24.74
C ASN A 122 13.79 3.74 23.92
N PRO A 123 14.90 2.96 24.05
CA PRO A 123 15.12 1.72 23.32
C PRO A 123 14.03 0.65 23.48
N ILE A 124 13.24 0.72 24.56
CA ILE A 124 12.12 -0.19 24.80
C ILE A 124 11.08 -0.12 23.66
N TYR A 125 10.94 1.04 23.00
CA TYR A 125 9.97 1.22 21.91
C TYR A 125 10.54 0.90 20.52
N TYR A 126 11.83 0.59 20.38
CA TYR A 126 12.40 0.30 19.05
C TYR A 126 11.74 -0.89 18.35
N PRO A 127 11.43 -2.00 19.03
CA PRO A 127 10.69 -3.11 18.42
C PRO A 127 9.31 -2.70 17.88
N TYR A 128 8.59 -1.85 18.62
CA TYR A 128 7.30 -1.29 18.20
C TYR A 128 7.45 -0.43 16.94
N ILE A 129 8.39 0.52 16.93
CA ILE A 129 8.66 1.38 15.75
C ILE A 129 9.02 0.53 14.52
N LEU A 130 9.83 -0.51 14.72
CA LEU A 130 10.19 -1.44 13.64
C LEU A 130 8.97 -2.22 13.15
N GLY A 131 8.10 -2.67 14.04
CA GLY A 131 6.87 -3.39 13.68
C GLY A 131 5.89 -2.53 12.88
N GLU A 132 5.69 -1.28 13.28
CA GLU A 132 4.90 -0.29 12.52
C GLU A 132 5.51 -0.06 11.13
N PHE A 133 6.83 0.14 11.05
CA PHE A 133 7.52 0.31 9.77
C PHE A 133 7.35 -0.91 8.86
N ILE A 134 7.49 -2.13 9.40
CA ILE A 134 7.26 -3.37 8.65
C ILE A 134 5.81 -3.47 8.17
N THR A 135 4.86 -3.13 9.03
CA THR A 135 3.42 -3.17 8.73
C THR A 135 3.07 -2.24 7.59
N GLU A 136 3.54 -0.99 7.65
CA GLU A 136 3.26 0.00 6.61
C GLU A 136 4.01 -0.30 5.31
N PHE A 137 5.27 -0.73 5.39
CA PHE A 137 6.09 -0.95 4.20
C PHE A 137 5.75 -2.25 3.47
N LEU A 138 5.72 -3.38 4.20
CA LEU A 138 5.45 -4.70 3.61
C LEU A 138 3.97 -5.06 3.59
N GLY A 139 3.15 -4.39 4.39
CA GLY A 139 1.71 -4.61 4.41
C GLY A 139 0.99 -3.64 3.49
N ASN A 140 0.78 -2.42 3.99
CA ASN A 140 -0.07 -1.42 3.35
C ASN A 140 0.50 -0.94 2.01
N SER A 141 1.73 -0.40 2.02
CA SER A 141 2.37 0.18 0.83
C SER A 141 2.56 -0.86 -0.28
N LEU A 142 2.97 -2.09 0.07
CA LEU A 142 3.12 -3.18 -0.90
C LEU A 142 1.80 -3.55 -1.55
N PHE A 143 0.74 -3.67 -0.75
CA PHE A 143 -0.60 -3.99 -1.25
C PHE A 143 -1.09 -2.91 -2.21
N GLU A 144 -0.98 -1.64 -1.82
CA GLU A 144 -1.42 -0.52 -2.65
C GLU A 144 -0.61 -0.41 -3.96
N GLU A 145 0.71 -0.57 -3.87
CA GLU A 145 1.59 -0.52 -5.04
C GLU A 145 1.24 -1.60 -6.06
N ILE A 146 0.95 -2.83 -5.62
CA ILE A 146 0.59 -3.92 -6.53
C ILE A 146 -0.81 -3.72 -7.10
N LEU A 147 -1.81 -3.50 -6.23
CA LEU A 147 -3.21 -3.51 -6.64
C LEU A 147 -3.59 -2.24 -7.39
N TYR A 148 -3.32 -1.08 -6.80
CA TYR A 148 -3.78 0.20 -7.30
C TYR A 148 -2.86 0.76 -8.38
N ARG A 149 -1.55 0.82 -8.12
CA ARG A 149 -0.58 1.44 -9.06
C ARG A 149 -0.11 0.46 -10.13
N GLY A 150 0.22 -0.76 -9.75
CA GLY A 150 0.72 -1.80 -10.64
C GLY A 150 -0.35 -2.23 -11.64
N VAL A 151 -1.51 -2.65 -11.13
CA VAL A 151 -2.57 -3.21 -11.97
C VAL A 151 -3.65 -2.20 -12.31
N LEU A 152 -4.40 -1.68 -11.33
CA LEU A 152 -5.62 -0.90 -11.62
C LEU A 152 -5.33 0.34 -12.48
N PHE A 153 -4.35 1.15 -12.10
CA PHE A 153 -3.90 2.33 -12.85
C PHE A 153 -3.53 1.95 -14.29
N SER A 154 -2.62 0.98 -14.45
CA SER A 154 -2.15 0.53 -15.77
C SER A 154 -3.30 0.06 -16.66
N GLN A 155 -4.25 -0.68 -16.10
CA GLN A 155 -5.40 -1.18 -16.86
C GLN A 155 -6.39 -0.05 -17.21
N LEU A 156 -6.69 0.85 -16.28
CA LEU A 156 -7.55 2.00 -16.54
C LEU A 156 -6.98 2.90 -17.64
N PHE A 157 -5.67 3.14 -17.60
CA PHE A 157 -4.99 3.94 -18.61
C PHE A 157 -5.12 3.30 -20.00
N LEU A 158 -4.83 2.00 -20.11
CA LEU A 158 -4.97 1.26 -21.36
C LEU A 158 -6.42 1.27 -21.87
N TYR A 159 -7.40 1.14 -20.97
CA TYR A 159 -8.81 1.17 -21.35
C TYR A 159 -9.28 2.54 -21.83
N PHE A 160 -8.84 3.63 -21.19
CA PHE A 160 -9.16 4.98 -21.67
C PHE A 160 -8.51 5.27 -23.02
N LYS A 161 -7.26 4.83 -23.19
CA LYS A 161 -6.54 4.91 -24.47
C LYS A 161 -7.23 4.09 -25.55
N SER A 162 -7.61 2.85 -25.29
CA SER A 162 -8.18 1.95 -26.30
C SER A 162 -9.61 2.32 -26.72
N LYS A 163 -10.34 3.05 -25.87
CA LYS A 163 -11.68 3.59 -26.17
C LYS A 163 -11.66 5.03 -26.71
N ASN A 164 -10.49 5.68 -26.81
CA ASN A 164 -10.38 7.10 -27.12
C ASN A 164 -11.36 7.96 -26.29
N LYS A 165 -11.53 7.63 -25.00
CA LYS A 165 -12.52 8.29 -24.13
C LYS A 165 -12.17 9.76 -23.85
N PHE A 166 -10.88 10.09 -23.89
CA PHE A 166 -10.38 11.44 -23.65
C PHE A 166 -9.54 11.91 -24.84
N SER A 167 -9.64 13.20 -25.14
CA SER A 167 -9.01 13.85 -26.30
C SER A 167 -7.47 13.91 -26.21
N ASN A 168 -6.91 13.98 -25.00
CA ASN A 168 -5.47 14.05 -24.78
C ASN A 168 -5.01 12.96 -23.80
N GLU A 169 -3.78 12.48 -23.97
CA GLU A 169 -3.15 11.45 -23.14
C GLU A 169 -2.98 11.89 -21.68
N GLU A 170 -2.72 13.19 -21.45
CA GLU A 170 -2.67 13.77 -20.10
C GLU A 170 -3.96 13.54 -19.31
N ASN A 171 -5.12 13.77 -19.95
CA ASN A 171 -6.42 13.54 -19.30
C ASN A 171 -6.65 12.05 -19.01
N GLN A 172 -6.13 11.16 -19.86
CA GLN A 172 -6.20 9.71 -19.61
C GLN A 172 -5.40 9.34 -18.36
N ILE A 173 -4.17 9.86 -18.23
CA ILE A 173 -3.32 9.65 -17.06
C ILE A 173 -3.99 10.20 -15.80
N VAL A 174 -4.44 11.45 -15.82
CA VAL A 174 -5.07 12.10 -14.66
C VAL A 174 -6.30 11.31 -14.19
N MET A 175 -7.18 10.91 -15.12
CA MET A 175 -8.37 10.15 -14.77
C MET A 175 -8.04 8.75 -14.27
N SER A 176 -7.01 8.10 -14.81
CA SER A 176 -6.54 6.81 -14.30
C SER A 176 -6.01 6.93 -12.88
N ILE A 177 -5.22 7.97 -12.58
CA ILE A 177 -4.73 8.25 -11.23
C ILE A 177 -5.90 8.47 -10.27
N LEU A 178 -6.83 9.38 -10.61
CA LEU A 178 -7.95 9.75 -9.73
C LEU A 178 -8.86 8.57 -9.37
N ILE A 179 -9.02 7.61 -10.27
CA ILE A 179 -9.85 6.42 -10.02
C ILE A 179 -9.07 5.32 -9.29
N SER A 180 -7.74 5.31 -9.43
CA SER A 180 -6.86 4.32 -8.81
C SER A 180 -6.19 4.82 -7.53
N GLN A 181 -6.71 5.86 -6.89
CA GLN A 181 -6.37 6.24 -5.51
C GLN A 181 -7.53 5.85 -4.59
#